data_AF-A0A1L8EIN3-F1
#
_entry.id   AF-A0A1L8EIN3-F1
#
_cell.length_a   1.000
_cell.length_b   1.000
_cell.length_c   1.000
_cell.angle_alpha   90.00
_cell.angle_beta   90.00
_cell.angle_gamma   90.00
#
_symmetry.space_group_name_H-M   'P 1'
#
loop_
_entity.id
_entity.type
_entity.pdbx_description
1 polymer ?
#
loop_
_entity_poly.entity_id
_entity_poly.type
_entity_poly.pdbx_seq_one_letter_code
_entity_poly.pdbx_strand_id
1 'polypeptide(L)'
;MHTTKGTTTYGHRLLIGVYIATLLMTMVSAQEEPPKMKCFQCSSKDSQECLDYSKLPAKECDEATKCFTKNDNGVITRGCFTSNVECSGDNCKLCDANADTACNNHNICKKCTGDDVACSQTDASADKYNDICATSATECFVNVKDKKVERRCASDSDSCDASSSTCRKTSGAISNTGIFPSSRIHCYQCSESGCSDITTSNVKSQPCQNYDVDDQCYMLAESDTKIERGCKSDSGSKCSGSTEDSKDCYSCKTDNCNNSTYKKNQKLKCIQCEGSDCFKEQQASEAKDCKEEILYNAEESCITMLTNSGIYRGCLHDNAEYAEECGKENSSCKKCNTTDGCNKEAEENSFTCIVCRSDEKKECWNDADTLTGQTCRTGSSSPEEGCFHGIWNGVAIRGCMIDADEKVKATCLDDNNHQCRACNTKDCNKEKSSSGQSISIFTGLIIMMISAIWYLN
;
A
#
# COMPACT_ATOMS: atom_id res chain seq x y z
N MET A 1 -104.06 6.59 16.61
CA MET A 1 -105.37 6.53 15.94
C MET A 1 -105.85 7.95 15.72
N HIS A 2 -106.40 8.18 14.52
CA HIS A 2 -107.23 9.30 14.08
C HIS A 2 -106.66 10.72 14.13
N THR A 3 -106.25 11.30 12.99
CA THR A 3 -107.03 11.94 11.90
C THR A 3 -107.59 13.32 12.26
N THR A 4 -107.29 14.30 11.37
CA THR A 4 -108.16 15.42 10.91
C THR A 4 -108.57 16.49 11.93
N LYS A 5 -108.85 17.74 11.57
CA LYS A 5 -108.60 18.66 10.43
C LYS A 5 -109.33 19.94 10.86
N GLY A 6 -108.88 21.07 10.32
CA GLY A 6 -109.72 22.26 10.15
C GLY A 6 -109.65 23.27 11.29
N THR A 7 -109.89 24.55 11.06
CA THR A 7 -110.42 25.22 9.87
C THR A 7 -110.39 26.73 10.17
N THR A 8 -110.01 27.54 9.18
CA THR A 8 -110.62 28.85 8.77
C THR A 8 -110.71 29.99 9.84
N THR A 9 -110.63 31.30 9.59
CA THR A 9 -110.72 32.20 8.42
C THR A 9 -110.36 33.62 8.89
N TYR A 10 -109.66 34.39 8.05
CA TYR A 10 -109.89 35.80 7.66
C TYR A 10 -110.17 36.95 8.66
N GLY A 11 -109.52 38.08 8.36
CA GLY A 11 -110.20 39.38 8.33
C GLY A 11 -109.51 40.51 9.09
N HIS A 12 -108.35 41.03 8.66
CA HIS A 12 -108.20 42.25 7.82
C HIS A 12 -108.69 43.59 8.43
N ARG A 13 -107.72 44.52 8.60
CA ARG A 13 -107.70 46.00 8.43
C ARG A 13 -106.93 46.65 9.59
N LEU A 14 -105.62 46.87 9.48
CA LEU A 14 -104.92 47.91 8.70
C LEU A 14 -105.31 49.34 9.14
N LEU A 15 -104.56 49.88 10.09
CA LEU A 15 -104.30 51.32 10.23
C LEU A 15 -102.88 51.54 10.78
N ILE A 16 -102.24 52.51 10.15
CA ILE A 16 -100.83 52.85 10.11
C ILE A 16 -100.33 53.39 11.46
N GLY A 17 -99.21 52.83 11.95
CA GLY A 17 -98.49 53.29 13.14
C GLY A 17 -96.98 53.25 12.89
N VAL A 18 -96.37 54.42 12.99
CA VAL A 18 -94.93 54.69 12.86
C VAL A 18 -94.13 53.87 13.86
N TYR A 19 -93.20 53.02 13.41
CA TYR A 19 -91.96 52.68 14.12
C TYR A 19 -90.89 52.23 13.11
N ILE A 20 -90.15 53.20 12.59
CA ILE A 20 -88.82 52.98 12.03
C ILE A 20 -87.89 52.80 13.22
N ALA A 21 -87.65 51.55 13.62
CA ALA A 21 -86.55 51.20 14.50
C ALA A 21 -86.21 49.73 14.32
N THR A 22 -84.93 49.43 14.21
CA THR A 22 -84.30 48.10 14.29
C THR A 22 -84.41 47.18 13.08
N LEU A 23 -83.66 47.53 12.03
CA LEU A 23 -83.01 46.53 11.17
C LEU A 23 -81.60 47.00 10.79
N LEU A 24 -80.81 47.31 11.83
CA LEU A 24 -79.35 47.39 11.77
C LEU A 24 -78.80 46.08 12.34
N MET A 25 -78.93 44.99 11.58
CA MET A 25 -78.11 43.80 11.81
C MET A 25 -76.77 44.02 11.13
N THR A 26 -75.82 44.49 11.93
CA THR A 26 -74.40 44.11 11.92
C THR A 26 -73.82 43.69 10.56
N MET A 27 -73.41 44.68 9.76
CA MET A 27 -72.21 44.48 8.94
C MET A 27 -71.04 44.42 9.92
N VAL A 28 -70.74 43.23 10.46
CA VAL A 28 -69.41 42.98 10.99
C VAL A 28 -68.51 43.08 9.79
N SER A 29 -67.77 44.18 9.67
CA SER A 29 -66.60 44.24 8.82
C SER A 29 -65.71 43.09 9.29
N ALA A 30 -65.67 41.99 8.55
CA ALA A 30 -64.59 41.03 8.68
C ALA A 30 -63.34 41.84 8.38
N GLN A 31 -62.63 42.26 9.42
CA GLN A 31 -61.32 42.84 9.28
C GLN A 31 -60.46 41.70 8.75
N GLU A 32 -60.27 41.63 7.44
CA GLU A 32 -59.32 40.71 6.82
C GLU A 32 -57.98 40.98 7.51
N GLU A 33 -57.54 40.04 8.35
CA GLU A 33 -56.18 40.09 8.87
C GLU A 33 -55.24 40.16 7.68
N PRO A 34 -54.23 41.06 7.70
CA PRO A 34 -53.29 41.16 6.60
C PRO A 34 -52.69 39.77 6.34
N PRO A 35 -52.59 39.33 5.08
CA PRO A 35 -52.20 37.97 4.77
C PRO A 35 -50.83 37.67 5.34
N LYS A 36 -50.73 36.64 6.18
CA LYS A 36 -49.50 36.26 6.87
C LYS A 36 -48.45 35.81 5.86
N MET A 37 -47.22 36.29 6.02
CA MET A 37 -46.10 35.85 5.17
C MET A 37 -45.80 34.37 5.36
N LYS A 38 -45.24 33.74 4.32
CA LYS A 38 -44.91 32.30 4.35
C LYS A 38 -43.42 32.06 4.19
N CYS A 39 -42.91 31.06 4.90
CA CYS A 39 -41.55 30.54 4.76
C CYS A 39 -41.57 29.01 4.66
N PHE A 40 -40.51 28.43 4.10
CA PHE A 40 -40.21 27.03 4.38
C PHE A 40 -39.72 26.89 5.81
N GLN A 41 -40.23 25.89 6.52
CA GLN A 41 -39.93 25.63 7.93
C GLN A 41 -39.57 24.15 8.10
N CYS A 42 -38.28 23.86 8.23
CA CYS A 42 -37.74 22.50 8.32
C CYS A 42 -36.30 22.48 8.85
N SER A 43 -35.83 21.29 9.23
CA SER A 43 -34.42 21.00 9.51
C SER A 43 -33.99 19.73 8.77
N SER A 44 -32.81 19.73 8.15
CA SER A 44 -32.25 18.55 7.49
C SER A 44 -31.87 17.44 8.46
N LYS A 45 -31.74 17.77 9.75
CA LYS A 45 -31.57 16.78 10.82
C LYS A 45 -32.82 15.94 11.03
N ASP A 46 -34.00 16.54 10.83
CA ASP A 46 -35.29 15.87 11.02
C ASP A 46 -35.80 15.25 9.72
N SER A 47 -35.55 15.90 8.57
CA SER A 47 -35.89 15.38 7.24
C SER A 47 -34.95 15.89 6.15
N GLN A 48 -34.35 14.97 5.39
CA GLN A 48 -33.47 15.27 4.25
C GLN A 48 -34.19 16.05 3.13
N GLU A 49 -35.54 16.05 3.09
CA GLU A 49 -36.31 16.91 2.18
C GLU A 49 -36.03 18.40 2.42
N CYS A 50 -35.55 18.80 3.60
CA CYS A 50 -35.19 20.18 3.89
C CYS A 50 -34.05 20.72 2.99
N LEU A 51 -33.24 19.83 2.42
CA LEU A 51 -32.20 20.18 1.45
C LEU A 51 -32.79 20.61 0.11
N ASP A 52 -33.96 20.09 -0.26
CA ASP A 52 -34.62 20.32 -1.54
C ASP A 52 -35.91 21.12 -1.36
N TYR A 53 -35.81 22.43 -1.57
CA TYR A 53 -36.93 23.35 -1.35
C TYR A 53 -38.16 23.01 -2.20
N SER A 54 -37.99 22.34 -3.35
CA SER A 54 -39.10 21.99 -4.24
C SER A 54 -40.06 20.97 -3.63
N LYS A 55 -39.63 20.27 -2.58
CA LYS A 55 -40.41 19.27 -1.83
C LYS A 55 -41.10 19.86 -0.60
N LEU A 56 -40.83 21.12 -0.26
CA LEU A 56 -41.29 21.69 0.99
C LEU A 56 -42.61 22.45 0.81
N PRO A 57 -43.57 22.29 1.74
CA PRO A 57 -44.72 23.18 1.81
C PRO A 57 -44.34 24.50 2.47
N ALA A 58 -44.79 25.62 1.90
CA ALA A 58 -44.68 26.92 2.54
C ALA A 58 -45.68 27.01 3.71
N LYS A 59 -45.22 27.50 4.86
CA LYS A 59 -46.01 27.65 6.10
C LYS A 59 -46.03 29.09 6.56
N GLU A 60 -47.15 29.53 7.10
CA GLU A 60 -47.33 30.88 7.65
C GLU A 60 -46.38 31.14 8.83
N CYS A 61 -45.93 32.39 8.95
CA CYS A 61 -45.14 32.86 10.06
C CYS A 61 -45.95 33.78 10.96
N ASP A 62 -45.84 33.60 12.27
CA ASP A 62 -46.35 34.53 13.26
C ASP A 62 -45.25 35.56 13.57
N GLU A 63 -45.57 36.86 13.43
CA GLU A 63 -44.71 37.99 13.84
C GLU A 63 -43.30 38.03 13.22
N ALA A 64 -43.14 37.53 11.99
CA ALA A 64 -41.90 37.64 11.21
C ALA A 64 -42.09 38.55 9.99
N THR A 65 -41.00 39.16 9.51
CA THR A 65 -40.97 39.90 8.23
C THR A 65 -39.97 39.33 7.22
N LYS A 66 -39.17 38.33 7.62
CA LYS A 66 -38.12 37.71 6.81
C LYS A 66 -38.13 36.20 6.98
N CYS A 67 -37.65 35.48 5.97
CA CYS A 67 -37.30 34.07 6.11
C CYS A 67 -35.78 33.91 6.21
N PHE A 68 -35.33 32.77 6.73
CA PHE A 68 -33.93 32.39 6.73
C PHE A 68 -33.69 30.98 6.15
N THR A 69 -32.49 30.78 5.62
CA THR A 69 -31.86 29.47 5.40
C THR A 69 -30.52 29.51 6.12
N LYS A 70 -30.30 28.63 7.10
CA LYS A 70 -29.11 28.56 7.94
C LYS A 70 -28.41 27.22 7.79
N ASN A 71 -27.10 27.21 7.80
CA ASN A 71 -26.25 26.03 7.77
C ASN A 71 -25.42 25.99 9.06
N ASP A 72 -25.71 25.00 9.90
CA ASP A 72 -24.97 24.73 11.13
C ASP A 72 -24.21 23.40 10.97
N ASN A 73 -22.93 23.49 10.61
CA ASN A 73 -22.05 22.33 10.37
C ASN A 73 -22.63 21.28 9.41
N GLY A 74 -23.31 21.73 8.35
CA GLY A 74 -23.95 20.87 7.36
C GLY A 74 -25.44 20.64 7.57
N VAL A 75 -25.96 20.95 8.76
CA VAL A 75 -27.40 20.87 9.03
C VAL A 75 -28.09 22.12 8.48
N ILE A 76 -28.94 21.94 7.48
CA ILE A 76 -29.71 23.03 6.87
C ILE A 76 -31.01 23.22 7.62
N THR A 77 -31.24 24.43 8.12
CA THR A 77 -32.50 24.84 8.75
C THR A 77 -33.12 25.96 7.96
N ARG A 78 -34.41 25.82 7.62
CA ARG A 78 -35.22 26.87 6.99
C ARG A 78 -36.28 27.32 8.00
N GLY A 79 -36.54 28.62 8.11
CA GLY A 79 -37.58 29.11 9.01
C GLY A 79 -37.94 30.58 8.86
N CYS A 80 -38.87 31.02 9.70
CA CYS A 80 -39.26 32.42 9.86
C CYS A 80 -38.23 33.12 10.76
N PHE A 81 -37.73 34.27 10.33
CA PHE A 81 -36.74 35.02 11.10
C PHE A 81 -37.43 35.86 12.17
N THR A 82 -37.03 35.66 13.43
CA THR A 82 -37.41 36.49 14.59
C THR A 82 -36.14 37.04 15.25
N SER A 83 -36.27 38.02 16.14
CA SER A 83 -35.13 38.64 16.83
C SER A 83 -34.27 37.66 17.64
N ASN A 84 -34.78 36.46 17.93
CA ASN A 84 -34.08 35.43 18.69
C ASN A 84 -33.30 34.44 17.80
N VAL A 85 -33.39 34.57 16.48
CA VAL A 85 -32.66 33.72 15.54
C VAL A 85 -31.33 34.39 15.18
N GLU A 86 -30.22 33.79 15.56
CA GLU A 86 -28.91 34.20 15.06
C GLU A 86 -28.73 33.76 13.61
N CYS A 87 -28.71 34.73 12.71
CA CYS A 87 -28.49 34.54 11.29
C CYS A 87 -27.52 35.62 10.78
N SER A 88 -26.24 35.29 10.79
CA SER A 88 -25.16 36.21 10.40
C SER A 88 -24.07 35.46 9.63
N GLY A 89 -23.38 36.17 8.73
CA GLY A 89 -22.29 35.60 7.94
C GLY A 89 -22.74 34.77 6.74
N ASP A 90 -21.80 34.06 6.12
CA ASP A 90 -22.06 33.35 4.86
C ASP A 90 -22.90 32.08 5.01
N ASN A 91 -22.91 31.49 6.19
CA ASN A 91 -23.67 30.28 6.52
C ASN A 91 -25.15 30.56 6.82
N CYS A 92 -25.62 31.80 6.68
CA CYS A 92 -27.03 32.12 6.82
C CYS A 92 -27.48 33.15 5.77
N LYS A 93 -28.62 32.89 5.13
CA LYS A 93 -29.21 33.77 4.12
C LYS A 93 -30.59 34.22 4.58
N LEU A 94 -30.81 35.53 4.54
CA LEU A 94 -32.10 36.17 4.81
C LEU A 94 -32.73 36.61 3.50
N CYS A 95 -34.05 36.59 3.44
CA CYS A 95 -34.82 37.16 2.34
C CYS A 95 -36.13 37.74 2.86
N ASP A 96 -36.65 38.72 2.14
CA ASP A 96 -37.93 39.34 2.44
C ASP A 96 -39.04 38.45 1.88
N ALA A 97 -39.97 38.07 2.76
CA ALA A 97 -41.04 37.15 2.41
C ALA A 97 -42.31 37.89 2.01
N ASN A 98 -43.22 37.18 1.34
CA ASN A 98 -44.55 37.67 1.01
C ASN A 98 -45.62 36.61 1.36
N ALA A 99 -46.89 36.97 1.17
CA ALA A 99 -48.03 36.10 1.47
C ALA A 99 -48.17 34.89 0.51
N ASP A 100 -47.59 34.98 -0.68
CA ASP A 100 -47.84 34.08 -1.79
C ASP A 100 -46.76 32.98 -1.90
N THR A 101 -45.52 33.28 -1.54
CA THR A 101 -44.36 32.41 -1.77
C THR A 101 -43.33 32.46 -0.64
N ALA A 102 -42.72 31.31 -0.37
CA ALA A 102 -41.57 31.22 0.55
C ALA A 102 -40.28 31.62 -0.17
N CYS A 103 -39.65 32.71 0.27
CA CYS A 103 -38.44 33.24 -0.37
C CYS A 103 -37.16 32.48 0.00
N ASN A 104 -37.15 31.74 1.11
CA ASN A 104 -35.96 31.03 1.60
C ASN A 104 -35.74 29.72 0.84
N ASN A 105 -35.67 29.82 -0.48
CA ASN A 105 -35.63 28.74 -1.45
C ASN A 105 -34.22 28.49 -2.02
N HIS A 106 -33.17 29.03 -1.39
CA HIS A 106 -31.77 28.83 -1.79
C HIS A 106 -31.49 27.35 -2.08
N ASN A 107 -30.82 27.08 -3.21
CA ASN A 107 -30.38 25.74 -3.54
C ASN A 107 -29.28 25.30 -2.56
N ILE A 108 -29.19 23.99 -2.30
CA ILE A 108 -28.18 23.42 -1.42
C ILE A 108 -27.27 22.54 -2.28
N CYS A 109 -25.96 22.78 -2.23
CA CYS A 109 -24.96 21.98 -2.93
C CYS A 109 -23.96 21.39 -1.96
N LYS A 110 -23.18 20.40 -2.40
CA LYS A 110 -22.01 19.94 -1.65
C LYS A 110 -20.83 20.88 -1.88
N LYS A 111 -19.99 21.08 -0.87
CA LYS A 111 -18.79 21.92 -0.90
C LYS A 111 -17.61 21.26 -0.21
N CYS A 112 -16.51 21.14 -0.93
CA CYS A 112 -15.22 20.70 -0.42
C CYS A 112 -14.10 21.13 -1.38
N THR A 113 -12.89 21.31 -0.87
CA THR A 113 -11.70 21.67 -1.65
C THR A 113 -10.81 20.45 -1.87
N GLY A 114 -9.81 20.58 -2.75
CA GLY A 114 -8.86 19.50 -3.03
C GLY A 114 -7.96 19.09 -1.85
N ASP A 115 -7.86 19.93 -0.81
CA ASP A 115 -7.14 19.62 0.43
C ASP A 115 -7.90 18.63 1.32
N ASP A 116 -9.23 18.55 1.18
CA ASP A 116 -10.01 17.50 1.83
C ASP A 116 -9.93 16.22 0.99
N VAL A 117 -9.07 15.30 1.42
CA VAL A 117 -8.90 13.98 0.80
C VAL A 117 -10.24 13.25 0.62
N ALA A 118 -11.16 13.35 1.59
CA ALA A 118 -12.46 12.70 1.49
C ALA A 118 -13.36 13.29 0.38
N CYS A 119 -13.08 14.51 -0.09
CA CYS A 119 -13.73 15.07 -1.28
C CYS A 119 -13.44 14.22 -2.52
N SER A 120 -12.23 13.64 -2.64
CA SER A 120 -11.87 12.81 -3.80
C SER A 120 -12.19 11.33 -3.60
N GLN A 121 -12.21 10.86 -2.35
CA GLN A 121 -12.35 9.43 -2.02
C GLN A 121 -13.76 9.00 -1.63
N THR A 122 -14.70 9.93 -1.48
CA THR A 122 -16.09 9.61 -1.11
C THR A 122 -17.07 10.21 -2.10
N ASP A 123 -18.34 9.82 -1.96
CA ASP A 123 -19.44 10.40 -2.72
C ASP A 123 -19.87 11.79 -2.22
N ALA A 124 -19.19 12.32 -1.20
CA ALA A 124 -19.50 13.57 -0.51
C ALA A 124 -20.95 13.64 0.04
N SER A 125 -21.57 12.49 0.33
CA SER A 125 -22.93 12.41 0.87
C SER A 125 -23.07 12.99 2.28
N ALA A 126 -21.98 13.00 3.07
CA ALA A 126 -21.96 13.50 4.43
C ALA A 126 -22.53 14.93 4.56
N ASP A 127 -23.28 15.18 5.63
CA ASP A 127 -23.96 16.46 5.85
C ASP A 127 -22.98 17.62 5.98
N LYS A 128 -21.79 17.40 6.56
CA LYS A 128 -20.74 18.43 6.71
C LYS A 128 -20.37 19.16 5.42
N TYR A 129 -20.69 18.56 4.27
CA TYR A 129 -20.45 19.15 2.95
C TYR A 129 -21.58 20.02 2.42
N ASN A 130 -22.76 20.04 3.05
CA ASN A 130 -23.85 20.91 2.58
C ASN A 130 -23.43 22.39 2.67
N ASP A 131 -23.72 23.15 1.63
CA ASP A 131 -23.53 24.60 1.57
C ASP A 131 -24.74 25.30 0.92
N ILE A 132 -24.98 26.54 1.33
CA ILE A 132 -26.12 27.34 0.87
C ILE A 132 -25.69 28.17 -0.34
N CYS A 133 -26.35 27.98 -1.47
CA CYS A 133 -26.07 28.78 -2.66
C CYS A 133 -26.73 30.15 -2.62
N ALA A 134 -26.26 31.06 -3.47
CA ALA A 134 -26.75 32.43 -3.53
C ALA A 134 -28.23 32.54 -3.88
N THR A 135 -28.76 31.65 -4.74
CA THR A 135 -30.16 31.65 -5.16
C THR A 135 -30.68 30.22 -5.37
N SER A 136 -31.99 30.07 -5.60
CA SER A 136 -32.60 28.80 -6.01
C SER A 136 -32.20 28.34 -7.41
N ALA A 137 -31.75 29.26 -8.27
CA ALA A 137 -31.32 28.98 -9.64
C ALA A 137 -29.84 28.60 -9.74
N THR A 138 -29.06 28.81 -8.66
CA THR A 138 -27.63 28.47 -8.65
C THR A 138 -27.44 26.96 -8.74
N GLU A 139 -26.73 26.52 -9.78
CA GLU A 139 -26.40 25.12 -10.01
C GLU A 139 -25.32 24.62 -9.04
N CYS A 140 -25.26 23.31 -8.85
CA CYS A 140 -24.14 22.67 -8.16
C CYS A 140 -23.01 22.38 -9.14
N PHE A 141 -21.78 22.58 -8.68
CA PHE A 141 -20.56 22.40 -9.45
C PHE A 141 -19.67 21.34 -8.81
N VAL A 142 -19.07 20.50 -9.65
CA VAL A 142 -18.00 19.58 -9.28
C VAL A 142 -16.99 19.52 -10.42
N ASN A 143 -15.71 19.57 -10.10
CA ASN A 143 -14.65 19.46 -11.08
C ASN A 143 -13.39 18.83 -10.48
N VAL A 144 -12.52 18.36 -11.36
CA VAL A 144 -11.15 18.00 -11.04
C VAL A 144 -10.26 19.18 -11.35
N LYS A 145 -9.54 19.66 -10.34
CA LYS A 145 -8.54 20.71 -10.44
C LYS A 145 -7.26 20.21 -9.79
N ASP A 146 -6.13 20.33 -10.50
CA ASP A 146 -4.83 19.84 -10.04
C ASP A 146 -4.88 18.37 -9.54
N LYS A 147 -5.59 17.53 -10.31
CA LYS A 147 -5.92 16.11 -10.02
C LYS A 147 -6.86 15.87 -8.82
N LYS A 148 -7.19 16.86 -8.02
CA LYS A 148 -8.10 16.71 -6.86
C LYS A 148 -9.53 17.09 -7.22
N VAL A 149 -10.52 16.53 -6.52
CA VAL A 149 -11.92 16.95 -6.65
C VAL A 149 -12.18 18.18 -5.83
N GLU A 150 -12.89 19.15 -6.39
CA GLU A 150 -13.52 20.24 -5.65
C GLU A 150 -15.02 20.29 -5.95
N ARG A 151 -15.80 20.73 -4.97
CA ARG A 151 -17.26 20.88 -5.05
C ARG A 151 -17.66 22.23 -4.48
N ARG A 152 -18.68 22.85 -5.04
CA ARG A 152 -19.28 24.10 -4.54
C ARG A 152 -20.57 24.44 -5.28
N CYS A 153 -21.23 25.51 -4.85
CA CYS A 153 -22.17 26.24 -5.71
C CYS A 153 -21.43 26.82 -6.92
N ALA A 154 -22.06 26.77 -8.09
CA ALA A 154 -21.53 27.35 -9.32
C ALA A 154 -21.48 28.89 -9.23
N SER A 155 -20.53 29.46 -9.96
CA SER A 155 -20.30 30.88 -10.18
C SER A 155 -20.40 31.20 -11.67
N ASP A 156 -20.54 32.47 -12.02
CA ASP A 156 -20.67 32.90 -13.43
C ASP A 156 -19.45 32.57 -14.28
N SER A 157 -18.26 32.43 -13.66
CA SER A 157 -17.04 32.02 -14.36
C SER A 157 -16.94 30.52 -14.64
N ASP A 158 -17.83 29.70 -14.07
CA ASP A 158 -17.77 28.26 -14.24
C ASP A 158 -18.36 27.83 -15.57
N SER A 159 -17.53 27.19 -16.38
CA SER A 159 -17.95 26.58 -17.64
C SER A 159 -17.47 25.13 -17.66
N CYS A 160 -18.39 24.21 -17.93
CA CYS A 160 -18.07 22.82 -18.22
C CYS A 160 -18.52 22.53 -19.66
N ASP A 161 -17.63 21.96 -20.46
CA ASP A 161 -18.04 21.31 -21.70
C ASP A 161 -18.98 20.14 -21.36
N ALA A 162 -20.07 19.95 -22.11
CA ALA A 162 -21.01 18.84 -21.92
C ALA A 162 -20.33 17.47 -22.10
N SER A 163 -19.21 17.42 -22.82
CA SER A 163 -18.37 16.22 -23.01
C SER A 163 -17.30 16.04 -21.94
N SER A 164 -17.15 17.00 -21.01
CA SER A 164 -16.14 16.92 -19.96
C SER A 164 -16.43 15.79 -18.97
N SER A 165 -15.44 14.91 -18.76
CA SER A 165 -15.47 13.92 -17.69
C SER A 165 -14.97 14.47 -16.35
N THR A 166 -14.34 15.65 -16.36
CA THR A 166 -13.66 16.26 -15.21
C THR A 166 -14.34 17.54 -14.72
N CYS A 167 -15.49 17.92 -15.29
CA CYS A 167 -16.28 19.08 -14.87
C CYS A 167 -17.76 18.78 -15.06
N ARG A 168 -18.61 19.10 -14.07
CA ARG A 168 -20.06 18.99 -14.19
C ARG A 168 -20.77 20.13 -13.46
N LYS A 169 -21.77 20.71 -14.13
CA LYS A 169 -22.80 21.60 -13.56
C LYS A 169 -24.15 20.93 -13.62
N THR A 170 -24.89 20.95 -12.52
CA THR A 170 -26.21 20.31 -12.42
C THR A 170 -27.18 21.16 -11.61
N SER A 171 -28.42 21.24 -12.08
CA SER A 171 -29.52 21.84 -11.33
C SER A 171 -30.02 20.88 -10.23
N GLY A 172 -30.68 21.44 -9.23
CA GLY A 172 -31.26 20.68 -8.11
C GLY A 172 -30.33 20.53 -6.92
N ALA A 173 -30.94 20.22 -5.77
CA ALA A 173 -30.25 20.10 -4.49
C ALA A 173 -29.31 18.89 -4.48
N ILE A 174 -28.14 19.06 -3.87
CA ILE A 174 -27.08 18.05 -3.65
C ILE A 174 -26.71 17.25 -4.91
N SER A 175 -26.92 17.84 -6.09
CA SER A 175 -26.77 17.18 -7.39
C SER A 175 -25.31 16.93 -7.79
N ASN A 176 -24.37 17.54 -7.08
CA ASN A 176 -22.94 17.31 -7.21
C ASN A 176 -22.36 16.24 -6.25
N THR A 177 -23.23 15.37 -5.70
CA THR A 177 -22.84 14.15 -4.99
C THR A 177 -22.39 13.05 -5.96
N GLY A 178 -21.83 11.98 -5.41
CA GLY A 178 -21.29 10.84 -6.15
C GLY A 178 -19.77 10.90 -6.30
N ILE A 179 -19.18 9.73 -6.59
CA ILE A 179 -17.77 9.61 -6.96
C ILE A 179 -17.54 10.40 -8.25
N PHE A 180 -16.51 11.23 -8.28
CA PHE A 180 -16.24 12.12 -9.40
C PHE A 180 -14.75 12.21 -9.75
N PRO A 181 -14.34 12.00 -11.02
CA PRO A 181 -15.15 11.46 -12.12
C PRO A 181 -15.68 10.07 -11.79
N SER A 182 -16.76 9.64 -12.45
CA SER A 182 -17.38 8.34 -12.18
C SER A 182 -16.52 7.15 -12.60
N SER A 183 -15.52 7.38 -13.46
CA SER A 183 -14.60 6.36 -13.99
C SER A 183 -13.31 6.22 -13.16
N ARG A 184 -13.26 6.73 -11.93
CA ARG A 184 -12.09 6.56 -11.06
C ARG A 184 -11.88 5.09 -10.72
N ILE A 185 -10.64 4.63 -10.84
CA ILE A 185 -10.25 3.32 -10.33
C ILE A 185 -10.33 3.32 -8.80
N HIS A 186 -10.77 2.19 -8.25
CA HIS A 186 -10.80 1.93 -6.82
C HIS A 186 -9.66 0.98 -6.46
N CYS A 187 -8.86 1.34 -5.46
CA CYS A 187 -7.73 0.54 -4.99
C CYS A 187 -7.82 0.31 -3.49
N TYR A 188 -7.31 -0.83 -3.03
CA TYR A 188 -7.01 -0.99 -1.61
C TYR A 188 -5.87 -0.03 -1.25
N GLN A 189 -6.07 0.76 -0.21
CA GLN A 189 -5.14 1.80 0.23
C GLN A 189 -4.83 1.60 1.71
N CYS A 190 -3.58 1.26 2.01
CA CYS A 190 -3.13 1.03 3.38
C CYS A 190 -1.59 1.02 3.43
N SER A 191 -1.03 1.22 4.62
CA SER A 191 0.40 1.04 4.90
C SER A 191 0.61 0.25 6.20
N GLU A 192 1.72 -0.49 6.26
CA GLU A 192 2.18 -1.22 7.45
C GLU A 192 1.19 -2.29 7.96
N SER A 193 0.79 -2.21 9.24
CA SER A 193 -0.03 -3.21 9.90
C SER A 193 -1.42 -3.29 9.28
N GLY A 194 -1.84 -4.50 8.89
CA GLY A 194 -3.15 -4.74 8.27
C GLY A 194 -3.16 -4.69 6.74
N CYS A 195 -2.00 -4.55 6.09
CA CYS A 195 -1.89 -4.60 4.63
C CYS A 195 -1.50 -5.97 4.06
N SER A 196 -1.05 -6.89 4.92
CA SER A 196 -0.63 -8.23 4.53
C SER A 196 -1.78 -9.04 3.95
N ASP A 197 -2.93 -8.94 4.59
CA ASP A 197 -4.16 -9.52 4.11
C ASP A 197 -5.30 -8.52 4.27
N ILE A 198 -5.72 -7.99 3.12
CA ILE A 198 -6.80 -7.01 3.01
C ILE A 198 -8.16 -7.59 3.42
N THR A 199 -8.34 -8.91 3.36
CA THR A 199 -9.61 -9.59 3.67
C THR A 199 -9.81 -9.69 5.18
N THR A 200 -8.79 -10.14 5.91
CA THR A 200 -8.83 -10.23 7.38
C THR A 200 -8.79 -8.85 8.03
N SER A 201 -8.11 -7.89 7.42
CA SER A 201 -7.95 -6.54 7.95
C SER A 201 -9.09 -5.58 7.60
N ASN A 202 -10.10 -6.05 6.86
CA ASN A 202 -11.26 -5.26 6.41
C ASN A 202 -10.88 -3.94 5.71
N VAL A 203 -9.76 -3.94 4.98
CA VAL A 203 -9.31 -2.75 4.24
C VAL A 203 -10.33 -2.48 3.14
N LYS A 204 -10.96 -1.30 3.18
CA LYS A 204 -11.91 -0.91 2.15
C LYS A 204 -11.17 -0.34 0.96
N SER A 205 -11.53 -0.80 -0.23
CA SER A 205 -11.11 -0.15 -1.46
C SER A 205 -11.78 1.23 -1.58
N GLN A 206 -11.01 2.22 -2.03
CA GLN A 206 -11.43 3.61 -2.19
C GLN A 206 -10.96 4.15 -3.55
N PRO A 207 -11.64 5.15 -4.12
CA PRO A 207 -11.10 5.91 -5.24
C PRO A 207 -9.73 6.51 -4.92
N CYS A 208 -8.88 6.62 -5.92
CA CYS A 208 -7.60 7.31 -5.80
C CYS A 208 -7.80 8.79 -5.45
N GLN A 209 -6.94 9.31 -4.57
CA GLN A 209 -7.03 10.71 -4.13
C GLN A 209 -6.78 11.65 -5.31
N ASN A 210 -5.74 11.37 -6.08
CA ASN A 210 -5.44 12.04 -7.33
C ASN A 210 -6.19 11.36 -8.46
N TYR A 211 -6.75 12.18 -9.35
CA TYR A 211 -7.31 11.72 -10.60
C TYR A 211 -6.19 11.53 -11.61
N ASP A 212 -6.11 10.33 -12.14
CA ASP A 212 -5.43 10.04 -13.38
C ASP A 212 -6.33 9.13 -14.21
N VAL A 213 -6.44 9.40 -15.51
CA VAL A 213 -7.30 8.61 -16.41
C VAL A 213 -6.72 7.22 -16.65
N ASP A 214 -5.39 7.10 -16.55
CA ASP A 214 -4.65 5.86 -16.75
C ASP A 214 -4.07 5.32 -15.42
N ASP A 215 -4.69 5.68 -14.30
CA ASP A 215 -4.20 5.31 -12.97
C ASP A 215 -4.12 3.79 -12.78
N GLN A 216 -3.27 3.40 -11.84
CA GLN A 216 -3.05 2.00 -11.51
C GLN A 216 -3.03 1.84 -10.00
N CYS A 217 -3.60 0.74 -9.53
CA CYS A 217 -3.35 0.28 -8.17
C CYS A 217 -1.95 -0.33 -8.10
N TYR A 218 -1.32 -0.24 -6.94
CA TYR A 218 -0.08 -0.93 -6.66
C TYR A 218 -0.10 -1.72 -5.34
N MET A 219 0.84 -2.65 -5.23
CA MET A 219 1.27 -3.30 -3.99
C MET A 219 2.81 -3.31 -3.98
N LEU A 220 3.38 -2.87 -2.87
CA LEU A 220 4.81 -2.96 -2.55
C LEU A 220 4.94 -3.81 -1.28
N ALA A 221 5.78 -4.84 -1.31
CA ALA A 221 6.03 -5.71 -0.18
C ALA A 221 7.53 -5.76 0.09
N GLU A 222 7.96 -5.21 1.23
CA GLU A 222 9.35 -5.32 1.70
C GLU A 222 9.53 -6.52 2.65
N SER A 223 8.46 -6.91 3.35
CA SER A 223 8.41 -8.08 4.24
C SER A 223 6.94 -8.45 4.53
N ASP A 224 6.71 -9.43 5.40
CA ASP A 224 5.36 -9.81 5.88
C ASP A 224 4.67 -8.75 6.73
N THR A 225 5.43 -7.81 7.28
CA THR A 225 4.95 -6.73 8.16
C THR A 225 5.05 -5.34 7.52
N LYS A 226 5.77 -5.22 6.40
CA LYS A 226 5.96 -3.96 5.66
C LYS A 226 5.38 -4.09 4.26
N ILE A 227 4.07 -3.85 4.17
CA ILE A 227 3.32 -3.93 2.93
C ILE A 227 2.56 -2.63 2.76
N GLU A 228 2.61 -2.10 1.54
CA GLU A 228 1.98 -0.85 1.16
C GLU A 228 1.13 -1.11 -0.08
N ARG A 229 -0.10 -0.61 -0.05
CA ARG A 229 -1.04 -0.70 -1.17
C ARG A 229 -1.60 0.69 -1.41
N GLY A 230 -1.74 1.08 -2.67
CA GLY A 230 -2.29 2.39 -2.99
C GLY A 230 -2.50 2.62 -4.47
N CYS A 231 -2.69 3.88 -4.84
CA CYS A 231 -2.74 4.32 -6.22
C CYS A 231 -1.39 4.93 -6.64
N LYS A 232 -0.96 4.70 -7.88
CA LYS A 232 0.32 5.23 -8.38
C LYS A 232 0.28 6.74 -8.57
N SER A 233 -0.89 7.30 -8.89
CA SER A 233 -1.04 8.74 -9.06
C SER A 233 -1.03 9.53 -7.74
N ASP A 234 -1.24 8.86 -6.61
CA ASP A 234 -1.36 9.50 -5.30
C ASP A 234 -0.02 10.05 -4.79
N SER A 235 -0.09 11.19 -4.12
CA SER A 235 1.07 11.86 -3.53
C SER A 235 1.72 10.97 -2.47
N GLY A 236 3.04 10.79 -2.55
CA GLY A 236 3.78 9.92 -1.64
C GLY A 236 3.81 8.46 -2.05
N SER A 237 3.23 8.08 -3.19
CA SER A 237 3.36 6.73 -3.75
C SER A 237 4.83 6.41 -4.04
N LYS A 238 5.36 5.39 -3.36
CA LYS A 238 6.69 4.81 -3.66
C LYS A 238 6.75 4.13 -5.04
N CYS A 239 5.59 3.85 -5.61
CA CYS A 239 5.42 3.24 -6.91
C CYS A 239 5.11 4.25 -8.02
N SER A 240 5.24 5.55 -7.76
CA SER A 240 5.21 6.57 -8.81
C SER A 240 6.49 6.47 -9.67
N GLY A 241 6.40 6.77 -10.98
CA GLY A 241 7.36 6.31 -12.01
C GLY A 241 8.87 6.56 -11.78
N SER A 242 9.69 5.77 -12.49
CA SER A 242 11.17 5.82 -12.65
C SER A 242 12.07 5.76 -11.40
N THR A 243 11.52 5.79 -10.18
CA THR A 243 12.30 5.51 -8.96
C THR A 243 12.78 4.05 -8.96
N GLU A 244 13.89 3.75 -8.28
CA GLU A 244 14.36 2.36 -8.15
C GLU A 244 13.31 1.48 -7.45
N ASP A 245 12.60 2.02 -6.46
CA ASP A 245 11.46 1.39 -5.77
C ASP A 245 10.31 1.02 -6.73
N SER A 246 10.15 1.73 -7.86
CA SER A 246 9.13 1.40 -8.86
C SER A 246 9.35 0.03 -9.52
N LYS A 247 10.56 -0.53 -9.49
CA LYS A 247 10.84 -1.88 -10.01
C LYS A 247 10.25 -2.97 -9.13
N ASP A 248 10.07 -2.68 -7.84
CA ASP A 248 9.55 -3.61 -6.83
C ASP A 248 8.03 -3.52 -6.63
N CYS A 249 7.36 -2.72 -7.45
CA CYS A 249 5.92 -2.53 -7.36
C CYS A 249 5.15 -3.47 -8.27
N TYR A 250 4.29 -4.29 -7.70
CA TYR A 250 3.20 -4.89 -8.49
C TYR A 250 2.19 -3.80 -8.83
N SER A 251 1.85 -3.63 -10.12
CA SER A 251 0.88 -2.64 -10.58
C SER A 251 -0.20 -3.28 -11.46
N CYS A 252 -1.44 -2.81 -11.37
CA CYS A 252 -2.57 -3.33 -12.13
C CYS A 252 -3.63 -2.23 -12.40
N LYS A 253 -4.49 -2.42 -13.42
CA LYS A 253 -5.33 -1.35 -14.02
C LYS A 253 -6.84 -1.53 -13.85
N THR A 254 -7.30 -2.44 -12.99
CA THR A 254 -8.74 -2.68 -12.77
C THR A 254 -9.10 -2.41 -11.32
N ASP A 255 -10.38 -2.15 -11.04
CA ASP A 255 -10.84 -1.95 -9.67
C ASP A 255 -10.45 -3.12 -8.77
N ASN A 256 -9.97 -2.78 -7.57
CA ASN A 256 -9.65 -3.72 -6.50
C ASN A 256 -8.57 -4.75 -6.86
N CYS A 257 -7.78 -4.52 -7.92
CA CYS A 257 -6.84 -5.51 -8.45
C CYS A 257 -5.60 -5.73 -7.58
N ASN A 258 -5.26 -4.76 -6.73
CA ASN A 258 -4.17 -4.90 -5.77
C ASN A 258 -4.63 -5.68 -4.52
N ASN A 259 -5.35 -6.78 -4.72
CA ASN A 259 -5.82 -7.70 -3.68
C ASN A 259 -4.99 -8.98 -3.56
N SER A 260 -3.97 -9.14 -4.41
CA SER A 260 -3.11 -10.32 -4.40
C SER A 260 -2.39 -10.47 -3.05
N THR A 261 -2.08 -11.71 -2.70
CA THR A 261 -1.18 -12.03 -1.59
C THR A 261 0.18 -11.38 -1.81
N TYR A 262 0.84 -10.95 -0.74
CA TYR A 262 2.15 -10.31 -0.82
C TYR A 262 3.28 -11.32 -1.13
N LYS A 263 2.97 -12.62 -1.05
CA LYS A 263 3.82 -13.72 -1.48
C LYS A 263 3.20 -14.48 -2.66
N LYS A 264 4.04 -15.11 -3.46
CA LYS A 264 3.66 -16.03 -4.54
C LYS A 264 4.48 -17.31 -4.48
N ASN A 265 3.87 -18.41 -4.91
CA ASN A 265 4.60 -19.62 -5.24
C ASN A 265 5.45 -19.38 -6.48
N GLN A 266 6.71 -19.81 -6.42
CA GLN A 266 7.63 -19.73 -7.55
C GLN A 266 7.14 -20.65 -8.67
N LYS A 267 7.19 -20.19 -9.92
CA LYS A 267 6.83 -21.00 -11.10
C LYS A 267 8.03 -21.67 -11.74
N LEU A 268 9.19 -21.01 -11.69
CA LEU A 268 10.45 -21.52 -12.21
C LEU A 268 10.85 -22.81 -11.47
N LYS A 269 11.21 -23.85 -12.22
CA LYS A 269 11.83 -25.06 -11.67
C LYS A 269 13.34 -25.01 -11.87
N CYS A 270 14.11 -25.44 -10.87
CA CYS A 270 15.57 -25.42 -10.94
C CYS A 270 16.16 -26.82 -10.79
N ILE A 271 17.35 -27.03 -11.36
CA ILE A 271 18.17 -28.16 -10.95
C ILE A 271 18.58 -27.94 -9.50
N GLN A 272 18.38 -28.96 -8.67
CA GLN A 272 18.64 -28.91 -7.24
C GLN A 272 19.60 -30.06 -6.88
N CYS A 273 20.88 -29.74 -6.65
CA CYS A 273 21.90 -30.68 -6.21
C CYS A 273 23.02 -29.98 -5.44
N GLU A 274 23.75 -30.75 -4.63
CA GLU A 274 24.95 -30.29 -3.94
C GLU A 274 26.01 -31.39 -3.98
N GLY A 275 27.28 -31.00 -4.11
CA GLY A 275 28.42 -31.91 -4.05
C GLY A 275 29.17 -32.05 -5.37
N SER A 276 30.14 -32.96 -5.41
CA SER A 276 31.05 -33.17 -6.52
C SER A 276 30.36 -33.65 -7.82
N ASP A 277 29.29 -34.43 -7.70
CA ASP A 277 28.53 -34.91 -8.88
C ASP A 277 27.72 -33.81 -9.58
N CYS A 278 27.45 -32.69 -8.88
CA CYS A 278 26.65 -31.58 -9.38
C CYS A 278 27.44 -30.66 -10.36
N PHE A 279 28.74 -30.93 -10.57
CA PHE A 279 29.58 -30.26 -11.57
C PHE A 279 29.28 -30.71 -13.00
N LYS A 280 28.81 -31.95 -13.18
CA LYS A 280 28.47 -32.49 -14.51
C LYS A 280 27.26 -31.76 -15.10
N GLU A 281 27.13 -31.81 -16.42
CA GLU A 281 25.91 -31.36 -17.09
C GLU A 281 24.70 -32.12 -16.56
N GLN A 282 23.61 -31.40 -16.31
CA GLN A 282 22.38 -31.91 -15.72
C GLN A 282 21.26 -31.94 -16.77
N GLN A 283 20.24 -32.78 -16.55
CA GLN A 283 19.09 -32.83 -17.44
C GLN A 283 18.05 -31.79 -17.02
N ALA A 284 17.70 -30.85 -17.92
CA ALA A 284 16.71 -29.80 -17.63
C ALA A 284 15.36 -30.36 -17.15
N SER A 285 14.97 -31.54 -17.66
CA SER A 285 13.73 -32.23 -17.27
C SER A 285 13.70 -32.72 -15.82
N GLU A 286 14.85 -32.77 -15.15
CA GLU A 286 14.97 -33.14 -13.74
C GLU A 286 14.82 -31.93 -12.79
N ALA A 287 14.57 -30.74 -13.34
CA ALA A 287 14.30 -29.54 -12.56
C ALA A 287 13.09 -29.74 -11.65
N LYS A 288 13.23 -29.30 -10.40
CA LYS A 288 12.23 -29.45 -9.35
C LYS A 288 11.65 -28.09 -9.00
N ASP A 289 10.41 -28.12 -8.52
CA ASP A 289 9.75 -26.95 -7.96
C ASP A 289 10.57 -26.38 -6.80
N CYS A 290 10.63 -25.05 -6.71
CA CYS A 290 11.20 -24.36 -5.57
C CYS A 290 10.26 -24.46 -4.37
N LYS A 291 10.83 -24.49 -3.16
CA LYS A 291 10.08 -24.78 -1.93
C LYS A 291 9.46 -23.54 -1.31
N GLU A 292 10.19 -22.42 -1.34
CA GLU A 292 9.78 -21.22 -0.61
C GLU A 292 8.84 -20.35 -1.43
N GLU A 293 7.85 -19.75 -0.76
CA GLU A 293 7.11 -18.64 -1.34
C GLU A 293 7.94 -17.36 -1.26
N ILE A 294 7.97 -16.61 -2.36
CA ILE A 294 8.75 -15.38 -2.46
C ILE A 294 7.84 -14.17 -2.44
N LEU A 295 8.39 -13.00 -2.10
CA LEU A 295 7.66 -11.74 -2.25
C LEU A 295 7.14 -11.62 -3.69
N TYR A 296 5.96 -11.03 -3.86
CA TYR A 296 5.30 -11.01 -5.16
C TYR A 296 6.17 -10.36 -6.24
N ASN A 297 6.90 -9.30 -5.88
CA ASN A 297 7.84 -8.56 -6.73
C ASN A 297 9.23 -9.19 -6.80
N ALA A 298 9.55 -10.18 -5.96
CA ALA A 298 10.84 -10.85 -6.04
C ALA A 298 10.97 -11.63 -7.35
N GLU A 299 12.18 -11.56 -7.91
CA GLU A 299 12.58 -12.29 -9.10
C GLU A 299 12.81 -13.77 -8.77
N GLU A 300 12.22 -14.65 -9.57
CA GLU A 300 12.50 -16.09 -9.51
C GLU A 300 13.82 -16.36 -10.22
N SER A 301 14.73 -17.08 -9.58
CA SER A 301 16.01 -17.41 -10.22
C SER A 301 16.55 -18.74 -9.72
N CYS A 302 17.12 -19.51 -10.64
CA CYS A 302 18.01 -20.61 -10.32
C CYS A 302 19.42 -20.10 -10.11
N ILE A 303 20.12 -20.68 -9.14
CA ILE A 303 21.50 -20.37 -8.83
C ILE A 303 22.42 -21.57 -9.05
N THR A 304 23.67 -21.26 -9.40
CA THR A 304 24.81 -22.16 -9.38
C THR A 304 25.97 -21.47 -8.66
N MET A 305 26.52 -22.07 -7.61
CA MET A 305 27.63 -21.48 -6.84
C MET A 305 28.55 -22.55 -6.25
N LEU A 306 29.82 -22.21 -6.06
CA LEU A 306 30.76 -23.07 -5.34
C LEU A 306 30.52 -22.95 -3.84
N THR A 307 30.55 -24.09 -3.15
CA THR A 307 30.45 -24.18 -1.68
C THR A 307 31.66 -24.96 -1.14
N ASN A 308 31.80 -25.01 0.19
CA ASN A 308 32.84 -25.84 0.82
C ASN A 308 32.67 -27.34 0.51
N SER A 309 31.44 -27.76 0.18
CA SER A 309 31.08 -29.14 -0.15
C SER A 309 31.19 -29.44 -1.66
N GLY A 310 31.63 -28.48 -2.49
CA GLY A 310 31.72 -28.64 -3.94
C GLY A 310 30.94 -27.56 -4.67
N ILE A 311 29.89 -27.96 -5.40
CA ILE A 311 29.00 -27.02 -6.11
C ILE A 311 27.56 -27.21 -5.64
N TYR A 312 26.85 -26.11 -5.50
CA TYR A 312 25.43 -26.05 -5.21
C TYR A 312 24.68 -25.51 -6.42
N ARG A 313 23.58 -26.19 -6.75
CA ARG A 313 22.55 -25.73 -7.68
C ARG A 313 21.20 -25.74 -6.96
N GLY A 314 20.42 -24.69 -7.13
CA GLY A 314 19.09 -24.64 -6.52
C GLY A 314 18.31 -23.40 -6.90
N CYS A 315 17.19 -23.19 -6.20
CA CYS A 315 16.43 -21.96 -6.30
C CYS A 315 17.04 -20.91 -5.38
N LEU A 316 17.14 -19.66 -5.85
CA LEU A 316 17.76 -18.55 -5.12
C LEU A 316 17.18 -18.39 -3.71
N HIS A 317 15.85 -18.47 -3.59
CA HIS A 317 15.13 -18.16 -2.35
C HIS A 317 14.91 -19.34 -1.42
N ASP A 318 15.29 -20.56 -1.83
CA ASP A 318 15.14 -21.77 -0.99
C ASP A 318 16.20 -21.83 0.12
N ASN A 319 17.23 -20.98 0.06
CA ASN A 319 18.25 -20.85 1.10
C ASN A 319 18.62 -19.37 1.29
N ALA A 320 18.29 -18.81 2.45
CA ALA A 320 18.51 -17.39 2.75
C ALA A 320 19.99 -16.97 2.77
N GLU A 321 20.90 -17.84 3.22
CA GLU A 321 22.35 -17.58 3.23
C GLU A 321 22.88 -17.48 1.80
N TYR A 322 22.44 -18.40 0.93
CA TYR A 322 22.82 -18.38 -0.49
C TYR A 322 22.17 -17.21 -1.24
N ALA A 323 20.93 -16.85 -0.90
CA ALA A 323 20.28 -15.66 -1.45
C ALA A 323 21.08 -14.38 -1.15
N GLU A 324 21.56 -14.24 0.09
CA GLU A 324 22.39 -13.12 0.52
C GLU A 324 23.75 -13.12 -0.21
N GLU A 325 24.44 -14.26 -0.27
CA GLU A 325 25.72 -14.39 -0.96
C GLU A 325 25.60 -14.07 -2.46
N CYS A 326 24.54 -14.58 -3.11
CA CYS A 326 24.22 -14.30 -4.50
C CYS A 326 23.75 -12.86 -4.74
N GLY A 327 23.42 -12.09 -3.69
CA GLY A 327 23.04 -10.68 -3.77
C GLY A 327 24.23 -9.71 -3.84
N LYS A 328 25.46 -10.19 -3.58
CA LYS A 328 26.67 -9.35 -3.54
C LYS A 328 27.18 -9.01 -4.94
N GLU A 329 27.63 -7.77 -5.15
CA GLU A 329 28.16 -7.26 -6.44
C GLU A 329 29.32 -8.10 -7.03
N ASN A 330 30.12 -8.76 -6.19
CA ASN A 330 31.24 -9.61 -6.62
C ASN A 330 31.01 -11.11 -6.35
N SER A 331 29.74 -11.52 -6.25
CA SER A 331 29.42 -12.92 -6.02
C SER A 331 29.86 -13.80 -7.19
N SER A 332 30.46 -14.95 -6.90
CA SER A 332 30.71 -16.00 -7.90
C SER A 332 29.45 -16.79 -8.27
N CYS A 333 28.29 -16.42 -7.70
CA CYS A 333 27.01 -17.04 -7.95
C CYS A 333 26.48 -16.70 -9.35
N LYS A 334 26.21 -17.73 -10.16
CA LYS A 334 25.57 -17.59 -11.47
C LYS A 334 24.06 -17.69 -11.30
N LYS A 335 23.33 -16.69 -11.80
CA LYS A 335 21.85 -16.63 -11.78
C LYS A 335 21.29 -16.85 -13.19
N CYS A 336 20.15 -17.53 -13.28
CA CYS A 336 19.36 -17.60 -14.51
C CYS A 336 17.86 -17.71 -14.18
N ASN A 337 17.01 -17.27 -15.11
CA ASN A 337 15.56 -17.26 -14.95
C ASN A 337 14.80 -17.53 -16.27
N THR A 338 15.51 -18.02 -17.30
CA THR A 338 15.01 -18.04 -18.68
C THR A 338 14.07 -19.21 -18.99
N THR A 339 14.25 -20.34 -18.31
CA THR A 339 13.46 -21.57 -18.49
C THR A 339 13.70 -22.51 -17.31
N ASP A 340 12.80 -23.45 -17.11
CA ASP A 340 13.00 -24.57 -16.17
C ASP A 340 14.34 -25.27 -16.42
N GLY A 341 15.11 -25.47 -15.36
CA GLY A 341 16.43 -26.09 -15.42
C GLY A 341 17.48 -25.27 -16.18
N CYS A 342 17.35 -23.94 -16.26
CA CYS A 342 18.36 -23.10 -16.91
C CYS A 342 19.77 -23.23 -16.30
N ASN A 343 19.86 -23.65 -15.05
CA ASN A 343 21.11 -23.87 -14.33
C ASN A 343 21.65 -25.30 -14.55
N LYS A 344 21.61 -25.83 -15.77
CA LYS A 344 22.00 -27.22 -16.09
C LYS A 344 23.41 -27.42 -16.60
N GLU A 345 24.03 -26.37 -17.12
CA GLU A 345 25.30 -26.46 -17.85
C GLU A 345 26.41 -27.04 -16.98
N ALA A 346 27.32 -27.81 -17.56
CA ALA A 346 28.49 -28.31 -16.83
C ALA A 346 29.32 -27.16 -16.27
N GLU A 347 29.89 -27.37 -15.09
CA GLU A 347 30.70 -26.38 -14.40
C GLU A 347 32.14 -26.88 -14.32
N GLU A 348 33.08 -25.99 -14.60
CA GLU A 348 34.49 -26.32 -14.47
C GLU A 348 34.82 -26.50 -12.99
N ASN A 349 35.27 -27.70 -12.65
CA ASN A 349 35.79 -27.95 -11.32
C ASN A 349 37.17 -27.32 -11.21
N SER A 350 37.19 -26.07 -10.73
CA SER A 350 38.41 -25.27 -10.59
C SER A 350 39.25 -25.64 -9.37
N PHE A 351 38.84 -26.66 -8.60
CA PHE A 351 39.60 -27.14 -7.45
C PHE A 351 40.90 -27.78 -7.93
N THR A 352 41.98 -27.35 -7.31
CA THR A 352 43.33 -27.83 -7.56
C THR A 352 44.06 -27.94 -6.23
N CYS A 353 45.09 -28.77 -6.21
CA CYS A 353 46.04 -28.82 -5.11
C CYS A 353 47.43 -28.49 -5.63
N ILE A 354 48.30 -27.93 -4.78
CA ILE A 354 49.71 -27.87 -5.11
C ILE A 354 50.26 -29.29 -5.06
N VAL A 355 50.78 -29.78 -6.19
CA VAL A 355 51.41 -31.10 -6.30
C VAL A 355 52.89 -30.91 -6.55
N CYS A 356 53.73 -31.25 -5.57
CA CYS A 356 55.17 -31.10 -5.69
C CYS A 356 55.95 -31.94 -4.67
N ARG A 357 57.24 -32.09 -4.94
CA ARG A 357 58.23 -32.60 -3.99
C ARG A 357 59.41 -31.66 -3.90
N SER A 358 59.97 -31.46 -2.71
CA SER A 358 61.05 -30.50 -2.49
C SER A 358 62.43 -30.92 -2.99
N ASP A 359 62.65 -32.23 -3.19
CA ASP A 359 63.86 -32.78 -3.80
C ASP A 359 63.90 -32.53 -5.31
N GLU A 360 62.75 -32.37 -5.95
CA GLU A 360 62.61 -32.02 -7.37
C GLU A 360 62.48 -30.50 -7.58
N LYS A 361 61.72 -29.83 -6.71
CA LYS A 361 61.40 -28.40 -6.82
C LYS A 361 61.52 -27.72 -5.46
N LYS A 362 62.58 -26.92 -5.25
CA LYS A 362 62.93 -26.34 -3.95
C LYS A 362 61.80 -25.50 -3.34
N GLU A 363 61.05 -24.80 -4.19
CA GLU A 363 59.89 -23.98 -3.83
C GLU A 363 58.82 -24.79 -3.08
N CYS A 364 58.74 -26.10 -3.30
CA CYS A 364 57.80 -26.98 -2.60
C CYS A 364 57.99 -26.97 -1.07
N TRP A 365 59.17 -26.61 -0.57
CA TRP A 365 59.45 -26.57 0.86
C TRP A 365 58.76 -25.37 1.55
N ASN A 366 59.07 -24.14 1.12
CA ASN A 366 58.63 -22.91 1.81
C ASN A 366 57.91 -21.89 0.93
N ASP A 367 57.90 -22.08 -0.39
CA ASP A 367 57.41 -21.11 -1.37
C ASP A 367 56.34 -21.78 -2.26
N ALA A 368 55.54 -22.67 -1.67
CA ALA A 368 54.54 -23.45 -2.41
C ALA A 368 53.38 -22.58 -2.92
N ASP A 369 53.17 -21.42 -2.30
CA ASP A 369 52.26 -20.38 -2.78
C ASP A 369 52.67 -19.78 -4.12
N THR A 370 53.95 -19.90 -4.52
CA THR A 370 54.42 -19.50 -5.86
C THR A 370 54.17 -20.59 -6.91
N LEU A 371 53.65 -21.75 -6.54
CA LEU A 371 53.37 -22.87 -7.43
C LEU A 371 51.91 -22.84 -7.88
N THR A 372 51.69 -23.09 -9.16
CA THR A 372 50.34 -23.26 -9.71
C THR A 372 49.79 -24.63 -9.31
N GLY A 373 48.58 -24.64 -8.78
CA GLY A 373 47.82 -25.85 -8.49
C GLY A 373 47.61 -26.73 -9.72
N GLN A 374 47.48 -28.03 -9.49
CA GLN A 374 47.21 -29.03 -10.52
C GLN A 374 45.95 -29.82 -10.17
N THR A 375 45.29 -30.34 -11.20
CA THR A 375 44.22 -31.31 -11.02
C THR A 375 44.80 -32.65 -10.54
N CYS A 376 44.06 -33.35 -9.70
CA CYS A 376 44.45 -34.65 -9.17
C CYS A 376 44.51 -35.72 -10.27
N ARG A 377 45.34 -36.74 -10.07
CA ARG A 377 45.65 -37.74 -11.10
C ARG A 377 44.62 -38.86 -11.19
N THR A 378 44.12 -39.34 -10.06
CA THR A 378 43.31 -40.57 -9.96
C THR A 378 41.80 -40.31 -9.93
N GLY A 379 41.35 -39.06 -9.84
CA GLY A 379 39.94 -38.71 -9.85
C GLY A 379 39.68 -37.20 -9.91
N SER A 380 38.40 -36.82 -9.77
CA SER A 380 37.99 -35.42 -9.80
C SER A 380 38.54 -34.67 -8.59
N SER A 381 39.38 -33.66 -8.82
CA SER A 381 39.86 -32.77 -7.77
C SER A 381 38.66 -32.09 -7.12
N SER A 382 38.29 -32.43 -5.89
CA SER A 382 37.15 -31.81 -5.22
C SER A 382 37.52 -31.39 -3.79
N PRO A 383 36.81 -30.40 -3.21
CA PRO A 383 36.95 -30.08 -1.79
C PRO A 383 36.75 -31.28 -0.86
N GLU A 384 35.89 -32.23 -1.23
CA GLU A 384 35.61 -33.46 -0.47
C GLU A 384 36.86 -34.35 -0.34
N GLU A 385 37.65 -34.46 -1.42
CA GLU A 385 38.91 -35.19 -1.41
C GLU A 385 40.01 -34.39 -0.68
N GLY A 386 40.10 -33.09 -0.93
CA GLY A 386 41.07 -32.21 -0.27
C GLY A 386 42.53 -32.39 -0.73
N CYS A 387 43.39 -31.51 -0.23
CA CYS A 387 44.82 -31.48 -0.45
C CYS A 387 45.57 -31.89 0.82
N PHE A 388 46.83 -32.30 0.66
CA PHE A 388 47.72 -32.57 1.79
C PHE A 388 49.08 -31.89 1.64
N HIS A 389 49.73 -31.69 2.78
CA HIS A 389 51.12 -31.30 2.93
C HIS A 389 51.73 -32.17 4.03
N GLY A 390 52.89 -32.80 3.79
CA GLY A 390 53.65 -33.44 4.86
C GLY A 390 55.14 -33.58 4.56
N ILE A 391 55.89 -34.03 5.56
CA ILE A 391 57.35 -34.23 5.47
C ILE A 391 57.68 -35.71 5.67
N TRP A 392 58.33 -36.32 4.67
CA TRP A 392 58.80 -37.70 4.72
C TRP A 392 60.27 -37.78 4.35
N ASN A 393 61.07 -38.40 5.22
CA ASN A 393 62.51 -38.60 5.00
C ASN A 393 63.26 -37.32 4.60
N GLY A 394 62.88 -36.17 5.19
CA GLY A 394 63.49 -34.88 4.88
C GLY A 394 63.09 -34.30 3.52
N VAL A 395 61.98 -34.74 2.93
CA VAL A 395 61.38 -34.18 1.71
C VAL A 395 59.97 -33.69 2.04
N ALA A 396 59.67 -32.44 1.71
CA ALA A 396 58.32 -31.91 1.75
C ALA A 396 57.54 -32.38 0.51
N ILE A 397 56.38 -32.98 0.74
CA ILE A 397 55.50 -33.52 -0.29
C ILE A 397 54.13 -32.87 -0.14
N ARG A 398 53.61 -32.37 -1.25
CA ARG A 398 52.28 -31.79 -1.36
C ARG A 398 51.53 -32.50 -2.48
N GLY A 399 50.24 -32.75 -2.28
CA GLY A 399 49.44 -33.42 -3.28
C GLY A 399 47.95 -33.41 -2.97
N CYS A 400 47.19 -34.11 -3.80
CA CYS A 400 45.78 -34.38 -3.54
C CYS A 400 45.61 -35.60 -2.64
N MET A 401 44.63 -35.59 -1.74
CA MET A 401 44.36 -36.75 -0.89
C MET A 401 43.93 -37.97 -1.71
N ILE A 402 43.16 -37.77 -2.79
CA ILE A 402 42.71 -38.86 -3.66
C ILE A 402 43.87 -39.62 -4.33
N ASP A 403 45.00 -38.95 -4.56
CA ASP A 403 46.21 -39.53 -5.15
C ASP A 403 47.12 -40.21 -4.11
N ALA A 404 46.85 -39.99 -2.82
CA ALA A 404 47.66 -40.51 -1.72
C ALA A 404 47.35 -41.99 -1.43
N ASP A 405 48.37 -42.74 -1.05
CA ASP A 405 48.18 -44.10 -0.52
C ASP A 405 47.49 -44.09 0.85
N GLU A 406 46.95 -45.24 1.28
CA GLU A 406 46.21 -45.37 2.54
C GLU A 406 47.02 -44.92 3.77
N LYS A 407 48.35 -45.10 3.74
CA LYS A 407 49.22 -44.74 4.86
C LYS A 407 49.38 -43.22 4.95
N VAL A 408 49.58 -42.55 3.81
CA VAL A 408 49.61 -41.09 3.76
C VAL A 408 48.26 -40.53 4.19
N LYS A 409 47.14 -41.05 3.67
CA LYS A 409 45.79 -40.65 4.10
C LYS A 409 45.62 -40.77 5.62
N ALA A 410 45.93 -41.92 6.20
CA ALA A 410 45.84 -42.13 7.64
C ALA A 410 46.75 -41.19 8.45
N THR A 411 47.93 -40.85 7.93
CA THR A 411 48.87 -39.92 8.58
C THR A 411 48.34 -38.48 8.56
N CYS A 412 47.77 -38.04 7.44
CA CYS A 412 47.29 -36.67 7.27
C CYS A 412 45.93 -36.39 7.91
N LEU A 413 45.15 -37.44 8.17
CA LEU A 413 43.84 -37.37 8.83
C LEU A 413 43.92 -37.63 10.35
N ASP A 414 45.10 -37.93 10.89
CA ASP A 414 45.31 -38.03 12.33
C ASP A 414 45.69 -36.66 12.91
N ASP A 415 44.75 -36.04 13.61
CA ASP A 415 44.93 -34.71 14.24
C ASP A 415 46.10 -34.65 15.24
N ASN A 416 46.57 -35.80 15.76
CA ASN A 416 47.71 -35.86 16.67
C ASN A 416 49.05 -35.94 15.91
N ASN A 417 49.01 -36.24 14.62
CA ASN A 417 50.17 -36.45 13.79
C ASN A 417 50.58 -35.17 13.06
N HIS A 418 51.61 -34.51 13.57
CA HIS A 418 52.12 -33.26 13.01
C HIS A 418 52.99 -33.46 11.75
N GLN A 419 53.15 -34.71 11.28
CA GLN A 419 53.90 -35.03 10.07
C GLN A 419 53.21 -34.57 8.78
N CYS A 420 51.88 -34.60 8.76
CA CYS A 420 51.08 -34.25 7.60
C CYS A 420 49.80 -33.52 8.02
N ARG A 421 49.30 -32.64 7.15
CA ARG A 421 48.05 -31.91 7.33
C ARG A 421 47.21 -32.00 6.07
N ALA A 422 45.92 -32.20 6.26
CA ALA A 422 44.91 -32.11 5.21
C ALA A 422 44.24 -30.73 5.21
N CYS A 423 43.73 -30.30 4.06
CA CYS A 423 42.91 -29.10 3.93
C CYS A 423 41.99 -29.21 2.71
N ASN A 424 40.88 -28.46 2.68
CA ASN A 424 39.77 -28.72 1.74
C ASN A 424 39.40 -27.53 0.85
N THR A 425 40.30 -26.54 0.68
CA THR A 425 40.09 -25.41 -0.24
C THR A 425 41.11 -25.42 -1.37
N LYS A 426 40.82 -24.69 -2.46
CA LYS A 426 41.70 -24.63 -3.64
C LYS A 426 43.11 -24.19 -3.25
N ASP A 427 44.10 -25.00 -3.63
CA ASP A 427 45.53 -24.77 -3.38
C ASP A 427 45.81 -24.44 -1.90
N CYS A 428 45.08 -25.04 -0.96
CA CYS A 428 45.17 -24.73 0.46
C CYS A 428 46.47 -25.21 1.11
N ASN A 429 47.11 -26.21 0.51
CA ASN A 429 48.30 -26.86 1.02
C ASN A 429 49.55 -26.00 0.76
N LYS A 430 49.56 -24.75 1.28
CA LYS A 430 50.61 -23.73 1.11
C LYS A 430 51.51 -23.53 2.33
N GLU A 431 51.16 -24.13 3.47
CA GLU A 431 51.92 -23.94 4.72
C GLU A 431 53.42 -24.23 4.55
N LYS A 432 54.28 -23.53 5.28
CA LYS A 432 55.74 -23.71 5.21
C LYS A 432 56.17 -24.99 5.92
N SER A 433 57.05 -25.76 5.31
CA SER A 433 57.62 -26.96 5.94
C SER A 433 58.63 -26.55 7.01
N SER A 434 58.25 -26.65 8.29
CA SER A 434 59.18 -26.42 9.39
C SER A 434 59.97 -27.70 9.71
N SER A 435 61.29 -27.62 9.69
CA SER A 435 62.21 -28.74 9.99
C SER A 435 62.48 -28.90 11.50
N GLY A 436 61.56 -28.48 12.37
CA GLY A 436 61.79 -28.48 13.80
C GLY A 436 60.56 -28.98 14.56
N GLN A 437 60.74 -30.08 15.30
CA GLN A 437 60.05 -30.25 16.57
C GLN A 437 60.26 -28.98 17.39
N SER A 438 59.31 -28.06 17.33
CA SER A 438 59.13 -27.06 18.38
C SER A 438 57.94 -27.55 19.20
N ILE A 439 58.26 -28.36 20.19
CA ILE A 439 57.41 -28.52 21.36
C ILE A 439 57.17 -27.10 21.87
N SER A 440 55.98 -26.56 21.64
CA SER A 440 55.55 -25.32 22.25
C SER A 440 55.30 -25.61 23.72
N ILE A 441 56.37 -25.59 24.53
CA ILE A 441 56.24 -25.46 25.97
C ILE A 441 55.73 -24.04 26.20
N PHE A 442 54.51 -23.95 26.72
CA PHE A 442 53.90 -22.76 27.29
C PHE A 442 54.94 -21.87 28.00
N THR A 443 55.36 -20.79 27.37
CA THR A 443 55.99 -19.65 28.08
C THR A 443 54.88 -18.77 28.64
N GLY A 444 54.24 -19.27 29.70
CA GLY A 444 53.54 -18.45 30.68
C GLY A 444 54.33 -18.51 31.98
N LEU A 445 54.69 -17.35 32.55
CA LEU A 445 55.34 -17.13 33.85
C LEU A 445 56.87 -17.00 33.88
N ILE A 446 57.46 -16.02 33.20
CA ILE A 446 58.62 -15.27 33.76
C ILE A 446 58.52 -13.79 33.36
N ILE A 447 57.51 -13.07 33.87
CA ILE A 447 57.60 -11.62 34.11
C ILE A 447 56.87 -11.34 35.43
N MET A 448 57.52 -11.67 36.55
CA MET A 448 57.24 -10.99 37.82
C MET A 448 58.52 -10.28 38.27
N MET A 449 58.62 -9.05 37.79
CA MET A 449 59.05 -7.88 38.55
C MET A 449 60.23 -8.06 39.51
N ILE A 450 61.45 -8.01 38.95
CA ILE A 450 62.55 -7.29 39.58
C ILE A 450 62.30 -5.79 39.33
N SER A 451 61.52 -5.15 40.19
CA SER A 451 61.45 -3.68 40.29
C SER A 451 60.63 -3.26 41.51
N ALA A 452 61.15 -3.54 42.70
CA ALA A 452 60.73 -2.88 43.94
C ALA A 452 61.90 -2.80 44.93
N ILE A 453 63.01 -2.20 44.51
CA ILE A 453 63.96 -1.54 45.42
C ILE A 453 64.32 -0.23 44.75
N TRP A 454 64.28 0.86 45.53
CA TRP A 454 64.42 2.29 45.16
C TRP A 454 63.12 3.02 44.85
N TYR A 455 62.32 3.34 45.88
CA TYR A 455 62.38 4.67 46.52
C TYR A 455 61.38 4.80 47.70
N LEU A 456 61.72 5.72 48.62
CA LEU A 456 61.10 6.18 49.88
C LEU A 456 61.71 5.54 51.14
N ASN A 457 62.38 6.22 52.10
CA ASN A 457 62.60 7.64 52.44
C ASN A 457 61.59 8.68 52.01
#